data_AF-A0A7V0Z9P7-F1
#
_entry.id   AF-A0A7V0Z9P7-F1
#
_cell.length_a   1.000
_cell.length_b   1.000
_cell.length_c   1.000
_cell.angle_alpha   90.00
_cell.angle_beta   90.00
_cell.angle_gamma   90.00
#
_symmetry.space_group_name_H-M   'P 1'
#
loop_
_entity.id
_entity.type
_entity.pdbx_description
1 polymer ?
#
loop_
_entity_poly.entity_id
_entity_poly.type
_entity_poly.pdbx_seq_one_letter_code
_entity_poly.pdbx_strand_id
1 'polypeptide(L)' 'MTEFKKASYLDTLGAAYSLNGDFENAIKYQEKALGLAETKDKENFSINLTKYKEGRKFGE' A
#
# COMPACT_ATOMS: atom_id res chain seq x y z
N MET A 1 -0.47 -2.73 20.99
CA MET A 1 -1.22 -2.75 19.72
C MET A 1 -0.26 -3.19 18.64
N THR A 2 -0.55 -4.31 17.98
CA THR A 2 0.39 -5.07 17.14
C THR A 2 0.70 -4.33 15.82
N GLU A 3 1.97 -4.36 15.40
CA GLU A 3 2.50 -3.71 14.19
C GLU A 3 1.70 -4.07 12.92
N PHE A 4 1.13 -5.28 12.86
CA PHE A 4 0.23 -5.73 11.79
C PHE A 4 -0.94 -4.75 11.54
N LYS A 5 -1.56 -4.19 12.59
CA LYS A 5 -2.65 -3.20 12.40
C LYS A 5 -2.14 -1.91 11.76
N LYS A 6 -0.91 -1.50 12.08
CA LYS A 6 -0.29 -0.31 11.47
C LYS A 6 -0.04 -0.54 9.98
N ALA A 7 0.45 -1.73 9.62
CA ALA A 7 0.70 -2.10 8.22
C ALA A 7 -0.59 -2.03 7.38
N SER A 8 -1.71 -2.60 7.88
CA SER A 8 -3.00 -2.54 7.18
C SER A 8 -3.57 -1.12 7.06
N TYR A 9 -3.35 -0.24 8.04
CA TYR A 9 -3.78 1.15 7.94
C TYR A 9 -3.01 1.92 6.87
N LEU A 10 -1.71 1.66 6.75
CA LEU A 10 -0.86 2.28 5.73
C LEU A 10 -1.19 1.78 4.32
N ASP A 11 -1.49 0.49 4.16
CA ASP A 11 -1.97 -0.08 2.89
C ASP A 11 -3.32 0.53 2.47
N THR A 12 -4.28 0.62 3.41
CA THR A 12 -5.57 1.28 3.15
C THR A 12 -5.39 2.75 2.73
N LEU A 13 -4.45 3.45 3.37
CA LEU A 13 -4.13 4.83 3.03
C LEU A 13 -3.50 4.93 1.63
N GLY A 14 -2.59 4.02 1.28
CA GLY A 14 -2.00 3.92 -0.06
C GLY A 14 -3.07 3.70 -1.14
N ALA A 15 -4.02 2.79 -0.88
CA ALA A 15 -5.16 2.55 -1.77
C ALA A 15 -6.01 3.82 -1.97
N ALA A 16 -6.35 4.55 -0.90
CA ALA A 16 -7.13 5.78 -0.98
C ALA A 16 -6.44 6.86 -1.82
N TYR A 17 -5.12 7.06 -1.64
CA TYR A 17 -4.35 7.99 -2.46
C TYR A 17 -4.33 7.58 -3.94
N SER A 18 -4.15 6.29 -4.23
CA SER A 18 -4.18 5.79 -5.62
C SER A 18 -5.52 6.06 -6.31
N LEU A 19 -6.63 5.87 -5.58
CA LEU A 19 -7.98 6.12 -6.10
C LEU A 19 -8.19 7.60 -6.45
N ASN A 20 -7.57 8.50 -5.66
CA ASN A 20 -7.53 9.94 -5.90
C ASN A 20 -6.52 10.35 -7.00
N GLY A 21 -5.79 9.42 -7.59
CA GLY A 21 -4.77 9.69 -8.62
C GLY A 21 -3.44 10.22 -8.07
N ASP A 22 -3.30 10.30 -6.74
CA ASP A 22 -2.07 10.72 -6.08
C ASP A 22 -1.16 9.51 -5.87
N PHE A 23 -0.51 9.08 -6.96
CA PHE A 23 0.35 7.91 -6.95
C PHE A 23 1.62 8.09 -6.12
N GLU A 24 2.11 9.32 -5.98
CA GLU A 24 3.29 9.61 -5.16
C GLU A 24 3.03 9.28 -3.69
N ASN A 25 1.91 9.77 -3.14
CA ASN A 25 1.53 9.40 -1.77
C ASN A 25 1.12 7.93 -1.68
N ALA A 26 0.46 7.36 -2.69
CA ALA A 26 0.14 5.94 -2.71
C ALA A 26 1.38 5.05 -2.53
N ILE A 27 2.42 5.29 -3.33
CA ILE A 27 3.72 4.59 -3.26
C ILE A 27 4.35 4.77 -1.87
N LYS A 28 4.42 6.01 -1.38
CA LYS A 28 5.04 6.35 -0.09
C LYS A 28 4.42 5.58 1.08
N TYR A 29 3.09 5.50 1.15
CA TYR A 29 2.43 4.80 2.24
C TYR A 29 2.47 3.27 2.05
N GLN A 30 2.42 2.80 0.81
CA GLN A 30 2.54 1.38 0.50
C GLN A 30 3.93 0.82 0.86
N GLU A 31 5.01 1.57 0.62
CA GLU A 31 6.37 1.18 1.03
C GLU A 31 6.51 1.10 2.56
N LYS A 32 5.86 2.03 3.29
CA LYS A 32 5.80 1.95 4.76
C LYS A 32 4.98 0.74 5.23
N ALA A 33 3.88 0.42 4.55
CA ALA A 33 3.08 -0.76 4.86
C ALA A 33 3.93 -2.05 4.71
N LEU A 34 4.70 -2.16 3.63
CA LEU A 34 5.62 -3.28 3.39
C LEU A 34 6.71 -3.43 4.46
N GLY A 35 7.23 -2.31 4.97
CA GLY A 35 8.21 -2.30 6.05
C GLY A 35 7.68 -2.87 7.38
N LEU A 36 6.36 -2.79 7.60
CA LEU A 36 5.70 -3.24 8.83
C LEU A 36 4.88 -4.54 8.66
N ALA A 37 4.74 -5.03 7.42
CA ALA A 37 3.91 -6.17 7.08
C ALA A 37 4.51 -7.50 7.55
N GLU A 38 3.63 -8.42 7.98
CA GLU A 38 3.99 -9.83 8.15
C GLU A 38 4.14 -10.50 6.78
N THR A 39 4.84 -11.63 6.71
CA THR A 39 5.13 -12.34 5.46
C THR A 39 3.89 -12.60 4.59
N LYS A 40 2.74 -12.87 5.23
CA LYS A 40 1.47 -13.12 4.54
C LYS A 40 0.88 -11.91 3.81
N ASP A 41 1.15 -10.69 4.29
CA ASP A 41 0.59 -9.45 3.73
C ASP A 41 1.54 -8.79 2.73
N LYS A 42 2.84 -9.10 2.83
CA LYS A 42 3.88 -8.55 1.95
C LYS A 42 3.61 -8.81 0.47
N GLU A 43 3.03 -9.95 0.13
CA GLU A 43 2.69 -10.28 -1.27
C GLU A 43 1.65 -9.29 -1.83
N ASN A 44 0.50 -9.17 -1.16
CA ASN A 44 -0.56 -8.23 -1.54
C ASN A 44 -0.04 -6.79 -1.58
N PHE A 45 0.75 -6.39 -0.59
CA PHE A 45 1.26 -5.04 -0.53
C PHE A 45 2.28 -4.74 -1.63
N SER A 46 3.06 -5.74 -2.05
CA SER A 46 4.01 -5.61 -3.17
C SER A 46 3.27 -5.49 -4.50
N ILE A 47 2.18 -6.24 -4.69
CA ILE A 47 1.32 -6.13 -5.88
C ILE A 47 0.74 -4.71 -5.98
N ASN A 48 0.17 -4.19 -4.89
CA ASN A 48 -0.35 -2.82 -4.83
C ASN A 48 0.74 -1.78 -5.14
N LEU A 49 1.94 -1.95 -4.58
CA LEU A 49 3.07 -1.05 -4.84
C LEU A 49 3.44 -1.02 -6.33
N THR A 50 3.51 -2.19 -6.98
CA THR A 50 3.80 -2.27 -8.42
C THR A 50 2.71 -1.54 -9.23
N LYS A 51 1.44 -1.77 -8.92
CA LYS A 51 0.32 -1.07 -9.58
C LYS A 51 0.45 0.45 -9.45
N TYR A 52 0.75 0.95 -8.25
CA TYR A 52 0.89 2.40 -8.04
C TYR A 52 2.08 2.98 -8.82
N LYS A 53 3.19 2.24 -8.94
CA LYS A 53 4.35 2.64 -9.77
C LYS A 53 4.03 2.67 -11.27
N GLU A 54 3.09 1.86 -11.72
CA GLU A 54 2.55 1.87 -13.08
C GLU A 54 1.47 2.95 -13.30
N GLY A 55 1.09 3.71 -12.26
CA GLY A 55 -0.01 4.67 -12.32
C GLY A 55 -1.39 4.02 -12.39
N ARG A 56 -1.53 2.77 -11.93
CA ARG A 56 -2.80 2.04 -11.84
C ARG A 56 -3.43 2.19 -10.47
N LYS A 57 -4.74 2.37 -10.43
CA LYS A 57 -5.48 2.54 -9.18
C LYS A 57 -5.66 1.21 -8.46
N PHE A 58 -5.87 1.27 -7.16
CA PHE A 58 -6.30 0.10 -6.41
C PHE A 58 -7.60 -0.48 -6.98
N GLY A 59 -7.64 -1.80 -7.20
CA GLY A 59 -8.80 -2.51 -7.74
C GLY A 59 -8.93 -2.52 -9.28
N GLU A 60 -8.06 -1.81 -9.99
CA GLU A 60 -7.92 -1.87 -11.46
C GLU A 60 -7.02 -3.03 -11.90
#